data_AF-A0A3D0YRN6-F1
#
_entry.id   AF-A0A3D0YRN6-F1
#
_cell.length_a   1.000
_cell.length_b   1.000
_cell.length_c   1.000
_cell.angle_alpha   90.00
_cell.angle_beta   90.00
_cell.angle_gamma   90.00
#
_symmetry.space_group_name_H-M   'P 1'
#
loop_
_entity.id
_entity.type
_entity.pdbx_description
1 polymer ?
#
loop_
_entity_poly.entity_id
_entity_poly.type
_entity_poly.pdbx_seq_one_letter_code
_entity_poly.pdbx_strand_id
1 'polypeptide(L)'
;MKATRFIVAIAMAIALFVAPASQAINSVGEIPNGSLIKKDGSSSVYYYADEGRYVFPNERTFYTWYDGFDSVLTVMPNVLSSIPLRGNVTYRPGVRMVKIQTDPKVYAVDAGGTLRWVNSEGVARALYGNNWNRQIDDVPDAFFVNYVVGEPVNVAADFSPAQVRAQVRNIRENRVATPTPSTPDPVEPTPSTPDPVEPTPSTPDPVEPTPAASTISADRLQPSDLVYRGAFRLPAAADGMGWEWGGDAMTYYPNGDPSGPADGYLGSLYGTGHAWNMSVSEIAIPIPRVSATKNTEDLNRATTLQGFADVRGGLFNPLEEIIRVGLEYLPAQGSQTSGKLYLAFGQHFQEEGSSQLMPSHAWCELDLSHPNTKGIWWVDGENIYSVNDYLFSIPEDWADAYVGGRVLATGRYRDGGWSGQGPSIYAIAPWDYGNPPVSGTHIQPIQLLQYDTSYDNDALFSSSARTINNYHHSDTWTGAAWLSSGDKAAVVFAGTKGFGDYWYGDVNGPCTDCASQRGWWSDRMDGQIIFYDPDDLAAVARGEMEPWQPQPYATMDLTPYLYRRWAAQEMFRVGAIAFDRTHGFLYLFEQLADGDLPLVHVWKVN
;
A
#
# COMPACT_ATOMS: atom_id res chain seq x y z
N MET A 1 -38.05 53.23 -48.15
CA MET A 1 -38.01 52.28 -47.02
C MET A 1 -37.27 51.03 -47.48
N LYS A 2 -36.00 50.86 -47.09
CA LYS A 2 -35.24 49.60 -46.96
C LYS A 2 -33.82 49.98 -46.51
N ALA A 3 -33.55 49.71 -45.24
CA ALA A 3 -32.34 50.13 -44.54
C ALA A 3 -31.22 49.09 -44.65
N THR A 4 -30.01 49.62 -44.81
CA THR A 4 -28.70 48.98 -44.90
C THR A 4 -28.35 48.22 -43.61
N ARG A 5 -27.85 46.99 -43.72
CA ARG A 5 -27.33 46.20 -42.59
C ARG A 5 -25.86 46.54 -42.34
N PHE A 6 -25.57 47.12 -41.18
CA PHE A 6 -24.22 47.26 -40.61
C PHE A 6 -23.88 45.99 -39.81
N ILE A 7 -22.70 45.41 -40.08
CA ILE A 7 -22.07 44.39 -39.23
C ILE A 7 -21.21 45.15 -38.21
N VAL A 8 -21.55 45.01 -36.93
CA VAL A 8 -20.72 45.48 -35.80
C VAL A 8 -20.00 44.26 -35.24
N ALA A 9 -18.68 44.21 -35.41
CA ALA A 9 -17.81 43.27 -34.71
C ALA A 9 -17.55 43.81 -33.30
N ILE A 10 -18.00 43.08 -32.28
CA ILE A 10 -17.68 43.36 -30.86
C ILE A 10 -16.38 42.63 -30.54
N ALA A 11 -15.28 43.37 -30.43
CA ALA A 11 -14.05 42.88 -29.83
C ALA A 11 -14.22 42.91 -28.30
N MET A 12 -14.36 41.73 -27.70
CA MET A 12 -14.43 41.56 -26.25
C MET A 12 -13.00 41.43 -25.72
N ALA A 13 -12.45 42.54 -25.20
CA ALA A 13 -11.16 42.52 -24.50
C ALA A 13 -11.34 41.82 -23.14
N ILE A 14 -10.84 40.59 -23.03
CA ILE A 14 -10.70 39.89 -21.75
C ILE A 14 -9.51 40.52 -21.02
N ALA A 15 -9.78 41.41 -20.07
CA ALA A 15 -8.81 41.83 -19.08
C ALA A 15 -8.59 40.65 -18.11
N LEU A 16 -7.52 39.90 -18.30
CA LEU A 16 -7.00 38.97 -17.31
C LEU A 16 -6.59 39.77 -16.07
N PHE A 17 -7.43 39.73 -15.03
CA PHE A 17 -6.99 40.07 -13.69
C PHE A 17 -5.97 39.01 -13.26
N VAL A 18 -4.68 39.28 -13.47
CA VAL A 18 -3.62 38.57 -12.78
C VAL A 18 -3.70 39.02 -11.33
N ALA A 19 -4.30 38.19 -10.47
CA ALA A 19 -4.13 38.35 -9.04
C ALA A 19 -2.61 38.35 -8.75
N PRO A 20 -2.09 39.32 -8.00
CA PRO A 20 -0.67 39.30 -7.63
C PRO A 20 -0.40 37.98 -6.92
N ALA A 21 0.53 37.18 -7.45
CA ALA A 21 1.00 35.99 -6.77
C ALA A 21 1.41 36.41 -5.35
N SER A 22 0.74 35.84 -4.34
CA SER A 22 1.12 36.06 -2.95
C SER A 22 2.56 35.58 -2.80
N GLN A 23 3.50 36.51 -2.60
CA GLN A 23 4.90 36.16 -2.49
C GLN A 23 5.08 35.30 -1.24
N ALA A 24 5.75 34.15 -1.39
CA ALA A 24 6.04 33.27 -0.28
C ALA A 24 6.89 34.01 0.77
N ILE A 25 6.52 33.84 2.03
CA ILE A 25 7.21 34.44 3.18
C ILE A 25 8.63 33.86 3.27
N ASN A 26 9.63 34.74 3.41
CA ASN A 26 11.05 34.40 3.31
C ASN A 26 11.78 34.36 4.67
N SER A 27 11.09 34.72 5.76
CA SER A 27 11.64 34.72 7.12
C SER A 27 10.61 34.26 8.15
N VAL A 28 11.03 33.49 9.16
CA VAL A 28 10.15 33.04 10.26
C VAL A 28 9.55 34.23 11.03
N GLY A 29 10.30 35.34 11.14
CA GLY A 29 9.84 36.55 11.86
C GLY A 29 8.67 37.27 11.19
N GLU A 30 8.35 36.93 9.95
CA GLU A 30 7.20 37.48 9.20
C GLU A 30 5.92 36.67 9.40
N ILE A 31 6.00 35.50 10.04
CA ILE A 31 4.85 34.62 10.28
C ILE A 31 4.18 35.01 11.61
N PRO A 32 2.93 35.51 11.59
CA PRO A 32 2.21 35.79 12.83
C PRO A 32 1.94 34.51 13.63
N ASN A 33 2.10 34.56 14.94
CA ASN A 33 1.72 33.45 15.82
C ASN A 33 0.21 33.18 15.69
N GLY A 34 -0.17 31.91 15.55
CA GLY A 34 -1.53 31.47 15.28
C GLY A 34 -1.90 31.35 13.80
N SER A 35 -0.95 31.53 12.89
CA SER A 35 -1.18 31.42 11.44
C SER A 35 -1.25 29.98 10.99
N LEU A 36 -1.99 29.76 9.89
CA LEU A 36 -1.82 28.56 9.08
C LEU A 36 -0.70 28.80 8.08
N ILE A 37 0.23 27.86 7.97
CA ILE A 37 1.36 27.96 7.03
C ILE A 37 1.45 26.71 6.16
N LYS A 38 1.87 26.88 4.91
CA LYS A 38 2.21 25.78 4.01
C LYS A 38 3.50 26.11 3.25
N LYS A 39 4.22 25.07 2.83
CA LYS A 39 5.38 25.24 1.94
C LYS A 39 4.89 25.71 0.57
N ASP A 40 5.62 26.61 -0.07
CA ASP A 40 5.44 26.86 -1.50
C ASP A 40 5.54 25.54 -2.29
N GLY A 41 4.59 25.33 -3.22
CA GLY A 41 4.43 24.07 -3.94
C GLY A 41 3.97 22.85 -3.12
N SER A 42 3.50 23.01 -1.87
CA SER A 42 2.91 21.92 -1.05
C SER A 42 1.44 22.19 -0.70
N SER A 43 0.68 21.12 -0.49
CA SER A 43 -0.69 21.12 0.05
C SER A 43 -0.73 20.93 1.57
N SER A 44 0.35 20.46 2.23
CA SER A 44 0.36 20.23 3.68
C SER A 44 0.29 21.54 4.45
N VAL A 45 -0.75 21.68 5.27
CA VAL A 45 -0.99 22.85 6.12
C VAL A 45 -0.58 22.55 7.56
N TYR A 46 0.12 23.48 8.18
CA TYR A 46 0.52 23.42 9.58
C TYR A 46 -0.04 24.61 10.34
N TYR A 47 -0.36 24.42 11.62
CA TYR A 47 -0.60 25.53 12.52
C TYR A 47 0.74 26.02 13.07
N TYR A 48 1.04 27.31 12.96
CA TYR A 48 2.25 27.92 13.50
C TYR A 48 1.95 28.62 14.82
N ALA A 49 2.59 28.20 15.90
CA ALA A 49 2.53 28.89 17.17
C ALA A 49 3.75 28.61 18.06
N ASP A 50 4.10 29.58 18.90
CA ASP A 50 5.20 29.46 19.88
C ASP A 50 6.50 28.94 19.24
N GLU A 51 6.87 29.53 18.09
CA GLU A 51 8.05 29.18 17.29
C GLU A 51 8.09 27.73 16.77
N GLY A 52 6.94 27.04 16.78
CA GLY A 52 6.79 25.67 16.30
C GLY A 52 5.66 25.51 15.31
N ARG A 53 5.69 24.39 14.57
CA ARG A 53 4.61 23.98 13.68
C ARG A 53 3.93 22.72 14.22
N TYR A 54 2.60 22.69 14.13
CA TYR A 54 1.75 21.59 14.58
C TYR A 54 1.02 20.98 13.39
N VAL A 55 0.94 19.66 13.40
CA VAL A 55 0.38 18.87 12.30
C VAL A 55 -1.10 18.67 12.54
N PHE A 56 -1.92 18.83 11.51
CA PHE A 56 -3.31 18.36 11.53
C PHE A 56 -3.29 16.86 11.18
N PRO A 57 -3.73 15.96 12.08
CA PRO A 57 -3.67 14.52 11.83
C PRO A 57 -4.51 14.05 10.63
N ASN A 58 -5.59 14.77 10.34
CA ASN A 58 -6.47 14.54 9.19
C ASN A 58 -7.26 15.82 8.87
N GLU A 59 -7.90 15.82 7.70
CA GLU A 59 -8.74 16.93 7.22
C GLU A 59 -9.91 17.25 8.18
N ARG A 60 -10.49 16.23 8.83
CA ARG A 60 -11.64 16.42 9.72
C ARG A 60 -11.25 17.22 10.97
N THR A 61 -10.04 17.00 11.49
CA THR A 61 -9.47 17.80 12.57
C THR A 61 -9.32 19.25 12.13
N PHE A 62 -8.79 19.51 10.92
CA PHE A 62 -8.67 20.84 10.36
C PHE A 62 -10.02 21.55 10.26
N TYR A 63 -11.03 20.90 9.69
CA TYR A 63 -12.38 21.45 9.53
C TYR A 63 -13.16 21.65 10.83
N THR A 64 -12.66 21.15 11.96
CA THR A 64 -13.22 21.54 13.27
C THR A 64 -12.74 22.91 13.73
N TRP A 65 -11.62 23.41 13.20
CA TRP A 65 -10.99 24.68 13.56
C TRP A 65 -11.15 25.78 12.52
N TYR A 66 -11.18 25.42 11.23
CA TYR A 66 -11.19 26.37 10.11
C TYR A 66 -12.20 25.97 9.04
N ASP A 67 -12.82 26.96 8.40
CA ASP A 67 -13.82 26.72 7.36
C ASP A 67 -13.19 26.44 5.97
N GLY A 68 -11.89 26.72 5.81
CA GLY A 68 -11.19 26.57 4.54
C GLY A 68 -9.75 27.09 4.60
N PHE A 69 -9.11 27.17 3.44
CA PHE A 69 -7.67 27.45 3.32
C PHE A 69 -7.33 28.92 3.02
N ASP A 70 -8.32 29.82 3.04
CA ASP A 70 -8.18 31.22 2.64
C ASP A 70 -7.17 32.00 3.50
N SER A 71 -6.95 31.57 4.74
CA SER A 71 -6.00 32.18 5.68
C SER A 71 -4.63 31.48 5.71
N VAL A 72 -4.37 30.53 4.81
CA VAL A 72 -3.09 29.80 4.77
C VAL A 72 -2.02 30.64 4.11
N LEU A 73 -0.99 30.98 4.88
CA LEU A 73 0.19 31.69 4.40
C LEU A 73 1.14 30.71 3.70
N THR A 74 1.63 31.08 2.53
CA THR A 74 2.66 30.32 1.84
C THR A 74 4.03 30.80 2.31
N VAL A 75 4.89 29.87 2.76
CA VAL A 75 6.25 30.14 3.23
C VAL A 75 7.26 29.43 2.33
N MET A 76 8.47 29.97 2.20
CA MET A 76 9.53 29.31 1.46
C MET A 76 9.95 27.98 2.10
N PRO A 77 10.50 27.03 1.33
CA PRO A 77 10.99 25.75 1.83
C PRO A 77 11.97 25.86 3.01
N ASN A 78 12.93 26.78 2.92
CA ASN A 78 13.94 27.01 3.95
C ASN A 78 13.33 27.57 5.26
N VAL A 79 12.31 28.43 5.14
CA VAL A 79 11.56 28.96 6.28
C VAL A 79 10.81 27.84 6.97
N LEU A 80 10.04 27.04 6.23
CA LEU A 80 9.26 25.96 6.81
C LEU A 80 10.18 24.95 7.52
N SER A 81 11.30 24.54 6.90
CA SER A 81 12.26 23.59 7.50
C SER A 81 12.92 24.11 8.78
N SER A 82 13.02 25.43 8.95
CA SER A 82 13.61 26.02 10.15
C SER A 82 12.66 26.03 11.36
N ILE A 83 11.36 25.78 11.15
CA ILE A 83 10.35 25.75 12.20
C ILE A 83 10.20 24.31 12.73
N PRO A 84 10.54 24.01 14.00
CA PRO A 84 10.46 22.67 14.56
C PRO A 84 9.02 22.12 14.61
N LEU A 85 8.87 20.82 14.40
CA LEU A 85 7.63 20.10 14.69
C LEU A 85 7.45 19.98 16.21
N ARG A 86 6.27 20.37 16.71
CA ARG A 86 6.00 20.42 18.15
C ARG A 86 4.82 19.56 18.61
N GLY A 87 4.13 18.89 17.70
CA GLY A 87 3.07 17.93 18.01
C GLY A 87 1.88 18.01 17.06
N ASN A 88 0.80 17.35 17.45
CA ASN A 88 -0.43 17.24 16.67
C ASN A 88 -1.52 18.16 17.20
N VAL A 89 -2.35 18.69 16.30
CA VAL A 89 -3.58 19.40 16.63
C VAL A 89 -4.65 18.37 16.99
N THR A 90 -5.38 18.60 18.08
CA THR A 90 -6.56 17.79 18.45
C THR A 90 -7.84 18.42 17.92
N TYR A 91 -8.90 17.63 17.83
CA TYR A 91 -10.25 18.11 17.49
C TYR A 91 -10.66 19.31 18.34
N ARG A 92 -11.37 20.27 17.72
CA ARG A 92 -11.87 21.44 18.43
C ARG A 92 -12.90 21.06 19.50
N PRO A 93 -12.72 21.50 20.76
CA PRO A 93 -13.65 21.18 21.83
C PRO A 93 -15.09 21.62 21.52
N GLY A 94 -16.05 20.74 21.83
CA GLY A 94 -17.47 21.01 21.67
C GLY A 94 -17.98 21.14 20.22
N VAL A 95 -17.20 20.69 19.22
CA VAL A 95 -17.61 20.70 17.81
C VAL A 95 -18.06 19.31 17.34
N ARG A 96 -17.23 18.29 17.54
CA ARG A 96 -17.53 16.89 17.21
C ARG A 96 -17.39 16.01 18.46
N MET A 97 -18.08 14.88 18.44
CA MET A 97 -17.76 13.75 19.28
C MET A 97 -16.73 12.89 18.55
N VAL A 98 -15.92 12.15 19.30
CA VAL A 98 -14.91 11.25 18.72
C VAL A 98 -14.97 9.86 19.32
N LYS A 99 -14.52 8.87 18.57
CA LYS A 99 -14.31 7.51 19.05
C LYS A 99 -13.10 6.89 18.34
N ILE A 100 -12.67 5.73 18.84
CA ILE A 100 -11.77 4.81 18.12
C ILE A 100 -12.58 3.60 17.68
N GLN A 101 -12.11 2.89 16.66
CA GLN A 101 -12.83 1.70 16.16
C GLN A 101 -12.80 0.54 17.16
N THR A 102 -11.75 0.48 17.96
CA THR A 102 -11.46 -0.57 18.95
C THR A 102 -12.23 -0.40 20.27
N ASP A 103 -12.89 0.73 20.52
CA ASP A 103 -13.68 1.01 21.72
C ASP A 103 -15.08 1.53 21.32
N PRO A 104 -16.18 0.88 21.75
CA PRO A 104 -17.53 1.35 21.46
C PRO A 104 -17.88 2.69 22.15
N LYS A 105 -17.06 3.18 23.09
CA LYS A 105 -17.29 4.45 23.77
C LYS A 105 -17.17 5.64 22.83
N VAL A 106 -18.09 6.58 22.99
CA VAL A 106 -18.11 7.85 22.28
C VAL A 106 -17.76 8.96 23.27
N TYR A 107 -16.83 9.82 22.90
CA TYR A 107 -16.29 10.86 23.76
C TYR A 107 -16.66 12.24 23.24
N ALA A 108 -17.11 13.12 24.13
CA ALA A 108 -17.11 14.56 23.86
C ALA A 108 -15.69 15.10 24.05
N VAL A 109 -15.26 15.98 23.14
CA VAL A 109 -13.95 16.64 23.25
C VAL A 109 -14.09 17.90 24.10
N ASP A 110 -13.43 17.93 25.25
CA ASP A 110 -13.33 19.03 26.20
C ASP A 110 -11.99 19.78 26.03
N ALA A 111 -11.83 20.91 26.73
CA ALA A 111 -10.65 21.75 26.65
C ALA A 111 -9.37 20.96 26.97
N GLY A 112 -8.27 21.33 26.30
CA GLY A 112 -6.98 20.67 26.48
C GLY A 112 -6.86 19.32 25.76
N GLY A 113 -7.77 18.99 24.83
CA GLY A 113 -7.80 17.67 24.22
C GLY A 113 -8.23 16.58 25.21
N THR A 114 -9.15 16.90 26.13
CA THR A 114 -9.67 15.93 27.10
C THR A 114 -10.86 15.19 26.52
N LEU A 115 -10.87 13.86 26.58
CA LEU A 115 -11.99 13.03 26.12
C LEU A 115 -12.90 12.66 27.27
N ARG A 116 -14.17 13.03 27.17
CA ARG A 116 -15.17 12.77 28.20
C ARG A 116 -16.19 11.78 27.68
N TRP A 117 -16.15 10.56 28.21
CA TRP A 117 -17.05 9.49 27.76
C TRP A 117 -18.50 9.88 27.99
N VAL A 118 -19.31 9.90 26.93
CA VAL A 118 -20.75 10.14 27.00
C VAL A 118 -21.44 8.79 27.21
N ASN A 119 -21.95 8.56 28.41
CA ASN A 119 -22.32 7.23 28.86
C ASN A 119 -23.66 6.69 28.31
N SER A 120 -24.45 7.52 27.61
CA SER A 120 -25.74 7.14 27.06
C SER A 120 -26.18 8.01 25.88
N GLU A 121 -27.00 7.43 25.00
CA GLU A 121 -27.57 8.17 23.85
C GLU A 121 -28.46 9.34 24.29
N GLY A 122 -29.14 9.22 25.43
CA GLY A 122 -29.99 10.29 25.95
C GLY A 122 -29.20 11.55 26.27
N VAL A 123 -28.00 11.39 26.84
CA VAL A 123 -27.07 12.50 27.10
C VAL A 123 -26.49 13.02 25.78
N ALA A 124 -26.10 12.14 24.85
CA ALA A 124 -25.59 12.57 23.55
C ALA A 124 -26.62 13.40 22.75
N ARG A 125 -27.89 12.99 22.75
CA ARG A 125 -28.99 13.76 22.14
C ARG A 125 -29.22 15.10 22.83
N ALA A 126 -29.12 15.15 24.16
CA ALA A 126 -29.28 16.39 24.91
C ALA A 126 -28.17 17.40 24.62
N LEU A 127 -26.94 16.93 24.36
CA LEU A 127 -25.77 17.77 24.11
C LEU A 127 -25.61 18.19 22.63
N TYR A 128 -25.82 17.26 21.70
CA TYR A 128 -25.52 17.43 20.27
C TYR A 128 -26.78 17.35 19.37
N GLY A 129 -27.96 17.19 19.96
CA GLY A 129 -29.24 17.12 19.26
C GLY A 129 -29.57 15.73 18.68
N ASN A 130 -30.70 15.63 18.00
CA ASN A 130 -31.21 14.34 17.49
C ASN A 130 -30.28 13.64 16.47
N ASN A 131 -29.40 14.40 15.81
CA ASN A 131 -28.42 13.90 14.84
C ASN A 131 -27.02 13.72 15.46
N TRP A 132 -26.90 13.57 16.78
CA TRP A 132 -25.60 13.40 17.47
C TRP A 132 -24.77 12.26 16.88
N ASN A 133 -25.41 11.17 16.44
CA ASN A 133 -24.77 10.01 15.83
C ASN A 133 -24.10 10.30 14.48
N ARG A 134 -24.44 11.42 13.82
CA ARG A 134 -23.78 11.91 12.60
C ARG A 134 -22.66 12.92 12.90
N GLN A 135 -22.44 13.24 14.17
CA GLN A 135 -21.42 14.17 14.65
C GLN A 135 -20.30 13.44 15.40
N ILE A 136 -20.20 12.12 15.21
CA ILE A 136 -19.13 11.28 15.73
C ILE A 136 -18.14 11.05 14.60
N ASP A 137 -16.89 11.42 14.83
CA ASP A 137 -15.81 11.16 13.91
C ASP A 137 -14.86 10.11 14.52
N ASP A 138 -14.36 9.21 13.68
CA ASP A 138 -13.31 8.28 14.09
C ASP A 138 -11.95 8.99 14.14
N VAL A 139 -11.30 8.87 15.28
CA VAL A 139 -9.90 9.26 15.47
C VAL A 139 -9.08 7.98 15.33
N PRO A 140 -8.09 7.91 14.42
CA PRO A 140 -7.19 6.77 14.37
C PRO A 140 -6.47 6.57 15.71
N ASP A 141 -6.29 5.31 16.14
CA ASP A 141 -5.71 4.96 17.45
C ASP A 141 -4.36 5.63 17.69
N ALA A 142 -3.52 5.75 16.65
CA ALA A 142 -2.23 6.45 16.68
C ALA A 142 -2.32 7.95 17.01
N PHE A 143 -3.48 8.57 16.82
CA PHE A 143 -3.73 9.97 17.19
C PHE A 143 -4.61 10.11 18.44
N PHE A 144 -5.20 9.01 18.92
CA PHE A 144 -5.95 8.99 20.17
C PHE A 144 -5.05 9.23 21.38
N VAL A 145 -3.76 8.85 21.29
CA VAL A 145 -2.73 9.15 22.31
C VAL A 145 -2.46 10.65 22.48
N ASN A 146 -2.91 11.51 21.56
CA ASN A 146 -2.81 12.96 21.71
C ASN A 146 -3.85 13.52 22.70
N TYR A 147 -4.76 12.68 23.21
CA TYR A 147 -5.82 13.05 24.11
C TYR A 147 -5.63 12.47 25.51
N VAL A 148 -6.26 13.11 26.50
CA VAL A 148 -6.33 12.61 27.87
C VAL A 148 -7.77 12.21 28.18
N VAL A 149 -7.99 10.98 28.66
CA VAL A 149 -9.34 10.56 29.09
C VAL A 149 -9.65 11.19 30.44
N GLY A 150 -10.75 11.94 30.51
CA GLY A 150 -11.24 12.62 31.72
C GLY A 150 -12.54 12.03 32.26
N GLU A 151 -13.13 12.73 33.23
CA GLU A 151 -14.38 12.30 33.87
C GLU A 151 -15.53 12.15 32.86
N PRO A 152 -16.35 11.08 32.97
CA PRO A 152 -17.46 10.85 32.05
C PRO A 152 -18.53 11.94 32.17
N VAL A 153 -19.36 12.02 31.14
CA VAL A 153 -20.58 12.82 31.10
C VAL A 153 -21.75 11.87 31.34
N ASN A 154 -22.31 11.90 32.55
CA ASN A 154 -23.40 11.03 32.96
C ASN A 154 -24.77 11.69 32.80
N VAL A 155 -24.83 13.02 32.87
CA VAL A 155 -26.02 13.83 32.63
C VAL A 155 -25.67 15.08 31.80
N ALA A 156 -26.66 15.68 31.13
CA ALA A 156 -26.43 16.86 30.28
C ALA A 156 -25.89 18.09 31.02
N ALA A 157 -25.98 18.13 32.36
CA ALA A 157 -25.39 19.20 33.17
C ALA A 157 -23.86 19.07 33.35
N ASP A 158 -23.28 17.89 33.07
CA ASP A 158 -21.85 17.62 33.29
C ASP A 158 -20.95 18.23 32.21
N PHE A 159 -21.52 18.60 31.06
CA PHE A 159 -20.78 19.12 29.91
C PHE A 159 -21.64 20.07 29.07
N SER A 160 -21.02 21.11 28.50
CA SER A 160 -21.70 22.02 27.58
C SER A 160 -20.82 22.29 26.35
N PRO A 161 -21.16 21.72 25.17
CA PRO A 161 -20.40 21.91 23.93
C PRO A 161 -20.26 23.41 23.57
N ALA A 162 -21.29 24.20 23.81
CA ALA A 162 -21.28 25.63 23.53
C ALA A 162 -20.36 26.41 24.46
N GLN A 163 -20.30 26.06 25.75
CA GLN A 163 -19.43 26.72 26.72
C GLN A 163 -17.95 26.42 26.44
N VAL A 164 -17.60 25.14 26.23
CA VAL A 164 -16.19 24.79 25.95
C VAL A 164 -15.71 25.38 24.63
N ARG A 165 -16.56 25.42 23.60
CA ARG A 165 -16.24 26.04 22.32
C ARG A 165 -16.06 27.56 22.41
N ALA A 166 -16.76 28.21 23.34
CA ALA A 166 -16.59 29.64 23.62
C ALA A 166 -15.34 29.93 24.48
N GLN A 167 -14.95 28.97 25.33
CA GLN A 167 -13.75 29.05 26.17
C GLN A 167 -12.47 28.87 25.36
N VAL A 168 -12.47 27.95 24.39
CA VAL A 168 -11.29 27.63 23.57
C VAL A 168 -11.43 28.26 22.17
N ARG A 169 -10.71 29.36 21.94
CA ARG A 169 -10.89 30.18 20.74
C ARG A 169 -9.92 29.81 19.61
N ASN A 170 -8.79 29.21 19.93
CA ASN A 170 -7.77 28.81 18.96
C ASN A 170 -7.00 27.57 19.44
N ILE A 171 -6.25 26.96 18.52
CA ILE A 171 -5.45 25.76 18.78
C ILE A 171 -4.42 26.00 19.89
N ARG A 172 -3.79 27.18 19.92
CA ARG A 172 -2.80 27.53 20.94
C ARG A 172 -3.38 27.49 22.36
N GLU A 173 -4.59 27.99 22.56
CA GLU A 173 -5.32 27.92 23.83
C GLU A 173 -5.76 26.50 24.21
N ASN A 174 -5.94 25.61 23.22
CA ASN A 174 -6.38 24.23 23.45
C ASN A 174 -5.25 23.25 23.80
N ARG A 175 -4.00 23.70 23.81
CA ARG A 175 -2.85 22.82 24.03
C ARG A 175 -2.59 22.67 25.52
N VAL A 176 -2.47 21.43 25.99
CA VAL A 176 -1.85 21.14 27.29
C VAL A 176 -0.39 21.59 27.18
N ALA A 177 0.08 22.39 28.13
CA ALA A 177 1.48 22.78 28.19
C ALA A 177 2.33 21.50 28.29
N THR A 178 3.07 21.16 27.24
CA THR A 178 4.08 20.11 27.27
C THR A 178 5.12 20.50 28.35
N PRO A 179 5.55 19.60 29.24
CA PRO A 179 6.62 19.95 30.19
C PRO A 179 7.88 20.33 29.40
N THR A 180 8.47 21.47 29.73
CA THR A 180 9.75 21.92 29.17
C THR A 180 10.81 20.84 29.42
N PRO A 181 11.48 20.30 28.38
CA PRO A 181 12.61 19.42 28.61
C PRO A 181 13.69 20.20 29.37
N SER A 182 14.10 19.69 30.53
CA SER A 182 15.27 20.20 31.25
C SER A 182 16.51 20.00 30.38
N THR A 183 17.26 21.10 30.21
CA THR A 183 18.52 21.19 29.48
C THR A 183 19.49 20.07 29.91
N PRO A 184 20.15 19.34 28.98
CA PRO A 184 21.23 18.45 29.36
C PRO A 184 22.45 19.27 29.80
N ASP A 185 23.09 18.85 30.90
CA ASP A 185 24.36 19.43 31.34
C ASP A 185 25.48 19.24 30.29
N PRO A 186 26.49 20.12 30.24
CA PRO A 186 27.57 20.05 29.26
C PRO A 186 28.54 18.91 29.61
N VAL A 187 28.79 18.02 28.65
CA VAL A 187 29.83 16.98 28.77
C VAL A 187 31.15 17.51 28.19
N GLU A 188 32.20 17.53 29.02
CA GLU A 188 33.60 17.83 28.66
C GLU A 188 34.23 16.75 27.75
N PRO A 189 35.34 17.04 27.05
CA PRO A 189 35.83 16.20 25.96
C PRO A 189 36.74 15.04 26.42
N THR A 190 36.58 13.92 25.68
CA THR A 190 37.48 12.79 25.33
C THR A 190 38.74 12.47 26.16
N PRO A 191 39.13 11.18 26.19
CA PRO A 191 40.36 10.84 25.44
C PRO A 191 40.34 9.49 24.68
N SER A 192 40.95 9.57 23.49
CA SER A 192 41.79 8.61 22.73
C SER A 192 41.40 7.12 22.55
N THR A 193 41.32 6.80 21.26
CA THR A 193 41.40 5.52 20.52
C THR A 193 42.56 4.59 20.92
N PRO A 194 42.40 3.27 20.76
CA PRO A 194 43.48 2.38 20.31
C PRO A 194 43.20 1.79 18.91
N ASP A 195 44.30 1.49 18.21
CA ASP A 195 44.41 1.08 16.80
C ASP A 195 43.66 -0.23 16.41
N PRO A 196 43.33 -0.43 15.12
CA PRO A 196 42.58 -1.59 14.64
C PRO A 196 43.46 -2.83 14.45
N VAL A 197 42.96 -3.98 14.91
CA VAL A 197 43.53 -5.31 14.64
C VAL A 197 42.96 -5.84 13.32
N GLU A 198 43.85 -6.25 12.43
CA GLU A 198 43.60 -6.83 11.10
C GLU A 198 42.98 -8.25 11.19
N PRO A 199 41.93 -8.59 10.43
CA PRO A 199 41.40 -9.94 10.38
C PRO A 199 42.17 -10.83 9.39
N THR A 200 42.42 -12.07 9.82
CA THR A 200 43.07 -13.16 9.08
C THR A 200 42.09 -13.78 8.07
N PRO A 201 42.54 -14.25 6.88
CA PRO A 201 41.64 -14.73 5.83
C PRO A 201 41.19 -16.18 6.08
N SER A 202 39.87 -16.41 6.05
CA SER A 202 39.27 -17.74 6.01
C SER A 202 39.03 -18.18 4.57
N THR A 203 39.47 -19.41 4.28
CA THR A 203 39.34 -20.15 3.02
C THR A 203 37.86 -20.39 2.66
N PRO A 204 37.45 -20.28 1.37
CA PRO A 204 36.09 -20.59 0.96
C PRO A 204 35.86 -22.10 0.86
N ASP A 205 34.74 -22.57 1.43
CA ASP A 205 34.25 -23.94 1.28
C ASP A 205 33.73 -24.22 -0.15
N PRO A 206 33.66 -25.50 -0.56
CA PRO A 206 33.49 -25.89 -1.97
C PRO A 206 32.06 -25.67 -2.46
N VAL A 207 31.94 -25.07 -3.64
CA VAL A 207 30.69 -24.99 -4.41
C VAL A 207 30.33 -26.39 -4.91
N GLU A 208 29.26 -26.98 -4.39
CA GLU A 208 28.60 -28.15 -4.99
C GLU A 208 27.72 -27.73 -6.17
N PRO A 209 27.52 -28.60 -7.18
CA PRO A 209 27.13 -28.20 -8.52
C PRO A 209 25.64 -27.87 -8.64
N THR A 210 25.37 -26.81 -9.39
CA THR A 210 24.07 -26.46 -9.97
C THR A 210 23.43 -27.67 -10.65
N PRO A 211 22.17 -28.04 -10.34
CA PRO A 211 21.44 -29.01 -11.14
C PRO A 211 21.19 -28.44 -12.54
N ALA A 212 21.36 -29.32 -13.53
CA ALA A 212 21.30 -29.01 -14.95
C ALA A 212 19.93 -28.49 -15.44
N ALA A 213 20.02 -27.73 -16.53
CA ALA A 213 18.96 -27.11 -17.32
C ALA A 213 17.74 -28.02 -17.62
N SER A 214 16.56 -27.41 -17.68
CA SER A 214 15.34 -27.94 -18.29
C SER A 214 14.63 -26.74 -18.92
N THR A 215 14.82 -26.52 -20.23
CA THR A 215 13.87 -26.82 -21.33
C THR A 215 12.69 -25.86 -21.31
N ILE A 216 12.72 -24.91 -22.26
CA ILE A 216 11.59 -24.03 -22.58
C ILE A 216 10.33 -24.92 -22.64
N SER A 217 9.42 -24.67 -21.69
CA SER A 217 8.17 -25.42 -21.47
C SER A 217 7.42 -25.66 -22.78
N ALA A 218 7.00 -26.91 -23.03
CA ALA A 218 6.22 -27.27 -24.21
C ALA A 218 4.72 -27.42 -23.91
N ASP A 219 4.34 -27.55 -22.64
CA ASP A 219 2.95 -27.80 -22.21
C ASP A 219 2.45 -26.72 -21.23
N ARG A 220 1.12 -26.49 -21.25
CA ARG A 220 0.45 -25.54 -20.34
C ARG A 220 0.08 -26.21 -19.03
N LEU A 221 0.46 -25.62 -17.89
CA LEU A 221 -0.06 -26.03 -16.57
C LEU A 221 -1.58 -25.88 -16.53
N GLN A 222 -2.29 -26.86 -15.98
CA GLN A 222 -3.74 -26.80 -15.82
C GLN A 222 -4.12 -26.56 -14.35
N PRO A 223 -5.33 -26.02 -14.06
CA PRO A 223 -5.82 -25.95 -12.69
C PRO A 223 -5.77 -27.29 -11.94
N SER A 224 -5.93 -28.41 -12.64
CA SER A 224 -5.83 -29.75 -12.07
C SER A 224 -4.41 -30.16 -11.64
N ASP A 225 -3.39 -29.46 -12.10
CA ASP A 225 -2.00 -29.69 -11.69
C ASP A 225 -1.70 -29.09 -10.29
N LEU A 226 -2.57 -28.22 -9.78
CA LEU A 226 -2.47 -27.63 -8.45
C LEU A 226 -3.20 -28.50 -7.41
N VAL A 227 -2.43 -29.27 -6.63
CA VAL A 227 -2.96 -30.15 -5.58
C VAL A 227 -2.89 -29.47 -4.22
N TYR A 228 -4.05 -29.19 -3.64
CA TYR A 228 -4.15 -28.53 -2.34
C TYR A 228 -3.51 -29.36 -1.22
N ARG A 229 -2.66 -28.71 -0.41
CA ARG A 229 -1.96 -29.31 0.75
C ARG A 229 -2.50 -28.82 2.09
N GLY A 230 -3.34 -27.79 2.09
CA GLY A 230 -3.92 -27.22 3.30
C GLY A 230 -3.58 -25.74 3.44
N ALA A 231 -3.79 -25.23 4.64
CA ALA A 231 -3.41 -23.88 5.04
C ALA A 231 -2.63 -23.89 6.36
N PHE A 232 -2.04 -22.75 6.69
CA PHE A 232 -1.46 -22.49 8.00
C PHE A 232 -1.71 -21.03 8.42
N ARG A 233 -1.60 -20.78 9.72
CA ARG A 233 -1.86 -19.48 10.35
C ARG A 233 -0.57 -18.66 10.44
N LEU A 234 -0.69 -17.35 10.31
CA LEU A 234 0.40 -16.42 10.56
C LEU A 234 0.67 -16.23 12.07
N PRO A 235 1.86 -15.80 12.49
CA PRO A 235 2.12 -15.39 13.88
C PRO A 235 1.19 -14.24 14.28
N ALA A 236 0.66 -14.26 15.51
CA ALA A 236 -0.07 -13.11 16.05
C ALA A 236 0.90 -12.09 16.67
N ALA A 237 0.64 -10.80 16.49
CA ALA A 237 1.39 -9.73 17.14
C ALA A 237 0.58 -9.13 18.31
N ALA A 238 1.25 -8.83 19.42
CA ALA A 238 0.56 -8.34 20.62
C ALA A 238 0.09 -6.88 20.51
N ASP A 239 0.66 -6.11 19.59
CA ASP A 239 0.38 -4.69 19.37
C ASP A 239 -0.63 -4.43 18.24
N GLY A 240 -1.09 -5.49 17.55
CA GLY A 240 -2.01 -5.41 16.42
C GLY A 240 -1.41 -4.75 15.18
N MET A 241 -0.09 -4.54 15.12
CA MET A 241 0.64 -3.93 13.99
C MET A 241 1.47 -4.97 13.23
N GLY A 242 1.15 -6.26 13.40
CA GLY A 242 1.84 -7.37 12.79
C GLY A 242 1.24 -7.74 11.45
N TRP A 243 0.67 -8.94 11.37
CA TRP A 243 0.09 -9.49 10.13
C TRP A 243 -1.38 -9.09 9.93
N GLU A 244 -1.99 -8.43 10.90
CA GLU A 244 -3.38 -7.99 10.85
C GLU A 244 -3.64 -7.08 9.65
N TRP A 245 -4.71 -7.34 8.90
CA TRP A 245 -5.05 -6.67 7.63
C TRP A 245 -3.96 -6.72 6.55
N GLY A 246 -2.97 -7.61 6.67
CA GLY A 246 -1.87 -7.74 5.72
C GLY A 246 -2.17 -8.65 4.54
N GLY A 247 -1.09 -9.10 3.89
CA GLY A 247 -1.14 -10.05 2.78
C GLY A 247 -1.07 -9.41 1.39
N ASP A 248 -0.62 -8.16 1.29
CA ASP A 248 -0.51 -7.43 0.02
C ASP A 248 0.71 -7.83 -0.82
N ALA A 249 1.80 -8.30 -0.20
CA ALA A 249 2.97 -8.82 -0.91
C ALA A 249 3.60 -10.02 -0.19
N MET A 250 4.19 -10.93 -0.97
CA MET A 250 4.87 -12.12 -0.48
C MET A 250 5.95 -12.58 -1.46
N THR A 251 7.03 -13.15 -0.96
CA THR A 251 7.99 -13.91 -1.78
C THR A 251 8.56 -15.08 -1.00
N TYR A 252 9.01 -16.10 -1.73
CA TYR A 252 9.64 -17.30 -1.17
C TYR A 252 11.16 -17.13 -1.14
N TYR A 253 11.77 -17.49 0.00
CA TYR A 253 13.22 -17.51 0.15
C TYR A 253 13.72 -18.94 0.37
N PRO A 254 14.44 -19.54 -0.61
CA PRO A 254 14.85 -20.95 -0.55
C PRO A 254 15.86 -21.27 0.54
N ASN A 255 16.65 -20.30 0.98
CA ASN A 255 17.67 -20.49 2.01
C ASN A 255 17.20 -20.05 3.41
N GLY A 256 15.90 -19.74 3.54
CA GLY A 256 15.26 -19.44 4.81
C GLY A 256 15.15 -20.68 5.70
N ASP A 257 14.95 -20.45 6.99
CA ASP A 257 14.80 -21.50 8.02
C ASP A 257 15.84 -22.65 7.91
N PRO A 258 17.16 -22.38 7.82
CA PRO A 258 18.16 -23.43 7.61
C PRO A 258 18.27 -24.42 8.77
N SER A 259 17.75 -24.05 9.95
CA SER A 259 17.66 -24.89 11.14
C SER A 259 16.28 -25.52 11.36
N GLY A 260 15.37 -25.34 10.40
CA GLY A 260 14.01 -25.84 10.45
C GLY A 260 13.92 -27.36 10.47
N PRO A 261 12.75 -27.90 10.86
CA PRO A 261 12.51 -29.33 10.79
C PRO A 261 12.56 -29.84 9.33
N ALA A 262 13.06 -31.06 9.11
CA ALA A 262 13.03 -31.72 7.81
C ALA A 262 11.62 -32.28 7.49
N ASP A 263 10.64 -31.38 7.36
CA ASP A 263 9.22 -31.71 7.21
C ASP A 263 8.70 -31.59 5.77
N GLY A 264 9.58 -31.23 4.84
CA GLY A 264 9.28 -31.07 3.41
C GLY A 264 8.86 -29.66 3.01
N TYR A 265 8.84 -28.70 3.94
CA TYR A 265 8.50 -27.29 3.70
C TYR A 265 9.70 -26.39 4.01
N LEU A 266 10.79 -26.62 3.28
CA LEU A 266 12.04 -25.88 3.44
C LEU A 266 11.92 -24.43 2.95
N GLY A 267 12.79 -23.56 3.46
CA GLY A 267 12.79 -22.14 3.14
C GLY A 267 11.87 -21.33 4.05
N SER A 268 11.61 -20.10 3.65
CA SER A 268 10.77 -19.18 4.40
C SER A 268 9.94 -18.30 3.47
N LEU A 269 9.04 -17.52 4.05
CA LEU A 269 8.29 -16.49 3.35
C LEU A 269 8.61 -15.13 3.95
N TYR A 270 9.00 -14.18 3.09
CA TYR A 270 8.90 -12.77 3.41
C TYR A 270 7.53 -12.27 2.98
N GLY A 271 6.90 -11.43 3.79
CA GLY A 271 5.63 -10.83 3.41
C GLY A 271 5.35 -9.53 4.15
N THR A 272 4.44 -8.75 3.60
CA THR A 272 4.00 -7.49 4.22
C THR A 272 2.95 -7.75 5.29
N GLY A 273 3.16 -7.12 6.44
CA GLY A 273 2.22 -7.06 7.54
C GLY A 273 1.15 -6.00 7.31
N HIS A 274 0.81 -5.27 8.36
CA HIS A 274 -0.34 -4.38 8.39
C HIS A 274 -0.39 -3.39 7.22
N ALA A 275 -1.56 -3.30 6.58
CA ALA A 275 -1.83 -2.45 5.41
C ALA A 275 -1.56 -0.94 5.57
N TRP A 276 -1.27 -0.45 6.79
CA TRP A 276 -0.96 0.96 7.03
C TRP A 276 0.53 1.28 6.90
N ASN A 277 1.39 0.35 7.31
CA ASN A 277 2.84 0.57 7.30
C ASN A 277 3.55 -0.27 6.24
N MET A 278 2.94 -1.36 5.78
CA MET A 278 3.54 -2.33 4.84
C MET A 278 4.93 -2.80 5.29
N SER A 279 5.16 -2.91 6.60
CA SER A 279 6.41 -3.46 7.13
C SER A 279 6.54 -4.93 6.74
N VAL A 280 7.77 -5.39 6.49
CA VAL A 280 8.04 -6.76 6.05
C VAL A 280 8.52 -7.58 7.23
N SER A 281 8.08 -8.84 7.33
CA SER A 281 8.58 -9.85 8.27
C SER A 281 8.89 -11.15 7.52
N GLU A 282 9.78 -11.96 8.07
CA GLU A 282 10.08 -13.31 7.57
C GLU A 282 9.53 -14.36 8.53
N ILE A 283 8.87 -15.39 7.98
CA ILE A 283 8.29 -16.50 8.72
C ILE A 283 8.74 -17.86 8.20
N ALA A 284 8.88 -18.83 9.10
CA ALA A 284 9.05 -20.24 8.75
C ALA A 284 7.73 -20.82 8.21
N ILE A 285 7.84 -21.86 7.38
CA ILE A 285 6.70 -22.51 6.74
C ILE A 285 6.38 -23.80 7.50
N PRO A 286 5.32 -23.87 8.31
CA PRO A 286 4.94 -25.11 8.97
C PRO A 286 4.23 -26.05 7.98
N ILE A 287 4.18 -27.34 8.30
CA ILE A 287 3.36 -28.31 7.55
C ILE A 287 1.90 -27.79 7.45
N PRO A 288 1.36 -27.52 6.25
CA PRO A 288 -0.02 -27.09 6.09
C PRO A 288 -1.00 -28.20 6.50
N ARG A 289 -2.19 -27.81 6.92
CA ARG A 289 -3.26 -28.72 7.34
C ARG A 289 -4.53 -28.46 6.56
N VAL A 290 -5.23 -29.54 6.20
CA VAL A 290 -6.57 -29.46 5.61
C VAL A 290 -7.58 -29.57 6.75
N SER A 291 -8.28 -28.48 7.07
CA SER A 291 -9.46 -28.53 7.94
C SER A 291 -10.70 -28.87 7.11
N ALA A 292 -11.35 -29.99 7.44
CA ALA A 292 -12.59 -30.41 6.77
C ALA A 292 -13.75 -29.44 7.04
N THR A 293 -13.74 -28.75 8.18
CA THR A 293 -14.80 -27.83 8.61
C THR A 293 -14.42 -26.36 8.45
N LYS A 294 -13.27 -26.06 7.86
CA LYS A 294 -12.69 -24.70 7.78
C LYS A 294 -12.53 -24.04 9.16
N ASN A 295 -12.13 -24.82 10.17
CA ASN A 295 -11.80 -24.31 11.49
C ASN A 295 -10.32 -23.92 11.54
N THR A 296 -10.02 -22.65 11.79
CA THR A 296 -8.64 -22.16 11.82
C THR A 296 -7.83 -22.76 12.98
N GLU A 297 -8.48 -23.21 14.06
CA GLU A 297 -7.81 -23.86 15.18
C GLU A 297 -7.26 -25.25 14.84
N ASP A 298 -7.64 -25.85 13.71
CA ASP A 298 -7.06 -27.11 13.22
C ASP A 298 -5.71 -26.90 12.51
N LEU A 299 -5.35 -25.64 12.23
CA LEU A 299 -4.19 -25.29 11.41
C LEU A 299 -2.94 -25.09 12.27
N ASN A 300 -1.79 -25.50 11.71
CA ASN A 300 -0.50 -25.16 12.29
C ASN A 300 -0.26 -23.64 12.18
N ARG A 301 0.53 -23.09 13.09
CA ARG A 301 0.91 -21.67 13.08
C ARG A 301 2.39 -21.54 12.73
N ALA A 302 2.70 -20.61 11.83
CA ALA A 302 4.07 -20.25 11.47
C ALA A 302 4.79 -19.57 12.63
N THR A 303 6.12 -19.60 12.61
CA THR A 303 6.99 -18.89 13.57
C THR A 303 7.71 -17.74 12.87
N THR A 304 7.82 -16.61 13.55
CA THR A 304 8.62 -15.47 13.08
C THR A 304 10.10 -15.82 13.11
N LEU A 305 10.79 -15.65 11.98
CA LEU A 305 12.24 -15.76 11.85
C LEU A 305 12.90 -14.39 11.97
N GLN A 306 12.32 -13.39 11.30
CA GLN A 306 12.73 -11.99 11.41
C GLN A 306 11.50 -11.12 11.70
N GLY A 307 11.63 -10.23 12.69
CA GLY A 307 10.56 -9.30 13.07
C GLY A 307 10.23 -8.28 11.97
N PHE A 308 9.17 -7.51 12.18
CA PHE A 308 8.74 -6.49 11.23
C PHE A 308 9.76 -5.35 11.10
N ALA A 309 10.07 -4.97 9.86
CA ALA A 309 10.92 -3.84 9.54
C ALA A 309 10.33 -2.97 8.41
N ASP A 310 10.56 -1.66 8.51
CA ASP A 310 10.25 -0.73 7.41
C ASP A 310 11.32 -0.82 6.33
N VAL A 311 11.00 -1.53 5.24
CA VAL A 311 11.90 -1.72 4.09
C VAL A 311 11.88 -0.55 3.11
N ARG A 312 11.08 0.49 3.36
CA ARG A 312 11.04 1.68 2.48
C ARG A 312 12.27 2.56 2.63
N GLY A 313 12.96 2.47 3.79
CA GLY A 313 14.19 3.24 4.06
C GLY A 313 14.02 4.76 3.95
N GLY A 314 12.78 5.26 4.05
CA GLY A 314 12.44 6.67 3.83
C GLY A 314 12.45 7.13 2.36
N LEU A 315 12.65 6.23 1.41
CA LEU A 315 12.75 6.56 -0.02
C LEU A 315 11.37 6.76 -0.70
N PHE A 316 10.29 6.30 -0.06
CA PHE A 316 8.93 6.31 -0.60
C PHE A 316 7.96 7.27 0.14
N ASN A 317 8.47 8.32 0.80
CA ASN A 317 7.76 9.08 1.85
C ASN A 317 6.87 10.28 1.42
N PRO A 318 6.19 10.25 0.27
CA PRO A 318 4.87 10.89 0.18
C PRO A 318 3.75 9.87 -0.04
N LEU A 319 4.03 8.56 0.00
CA LEU A 319 2.97 7.54 -0.09
C LEU A 319 2.17 7.53 1.22
N GLU A 320 0.91 7.95 1.15
CA GLU A 320 0.07 8.27 2.32
C GLU A 320 -1.33 7.62 2.25
N GLU A 321 -1.75 7.07 1.10
CA GLU A 321 -3.12 6.57 0.93
C GLU A 321 -3.21 5.26 0.12
N ILE A 322 -3.60 4.16 0.79
CA ILE A 322 -3.82 2.83 0.18
C ILE A 322 -2.60 2.41 -0.64
N ILE A 323 -1.54 2.04 0.09
CA ILE A 323 -0.26 1.64 -0.47
C ILE A 323 -0.44 0.37 -1.33
N ARG A 324 0.24 0.35 -2.48
CA ARG A 324 0.44 -0.85 -3.31
C ARG A 324 1.87 -1.31 -3.15
N VAL A 325 2.08 -2.62 -3.05
CA VAL A 325 3.38 -3.18 -2.73
C VAL A 325 3.60 -4.50 -3.47
N GLY A 326 4.72 -4.59 -4.19
CA GLY A 326 5.24 -5.84 -4.74
C GLY A 326 6.55 -6.21 -4.05
N LEU A 327 6.78 -7.50 -3.84
CA LEU A 327 7.95 -8.04 -3.17
C LEU A 327 8.42 -9.29 -3.93
N GLU A 328 9.71 -9.36 -4.29
CA GLU A 328 10.29 -10.58 -4.86
C GLU A 328 11.73 -10.78 -4.41
N TYR A 329 12.05 -11.99 -3.94
CA TYR A 329 13.42 -12.42 -3.71
C TYR A 329 14.05 -12.84 -5.03
N LEU A 330 15.27 -12.39 -5.29
CA LEU A 330 16.14 -12.99 -6.30
C LEU A 330 17.50 -13.34 -5.70
N PRO A 331 18.16 -14.42 -6.18
CA PRO A 331 19.58 -14.62 -5.93
C PRO A 331 20.39 -13.45 -6.49
N ALA A 332 21.66 -13.36 -6.11
CA ALA A 332 22.53 -12.24 -6.50
C ALA A 332 22.56 -12.08 -8.03
N GLN A 333 22.20 -10.89 -8.51
CA GLN A 333 22.19 -10.53 -9.93
C GLN A 333 23.34 -9.56 -10.27
N GLY A 334 23.87 -9.66 -11.50
CA GLY A 334 24.94 -8.78 -11.98
C GLY A 334 26.16 -8.75 -11.04
N SER A 335 26.47 -7.57 -10.48
CA SER A 335 27.59 -7.38 -9.55
C SER A 335 27.20 -7.49 -8.06
N GLN A 336 26.01 -7.98 -7.75
CA GLN A 336 25.61 -8.27 -6.37
C GLN A 336 26.40 -9.43 -5.79
N THR A 337 26.75 -9.33 -4.51
CA THR A 337 27.47 -10.38 -3.76
C THR A 337 26.54 -11.25 -2.90
N SER A 338 25.27 -10.86 -2.78
CA SER A 338 24.23 -11.58 -2.06
C SER A 338 22.87 -11.32 -2.70
N GLY A 339 21.93 -12.26 -2.53
CA GLY A 339 20.55 -12.07 -2.97
C GLY A 339 19.89 -10.86 -2.31
N LYS A 340 18.79 -10.41 -2.92
CA LYS A 340 18.08 -9.18 -2.53
C LYS A 340 16.58 -9.40 -2.48
N LEU A 341 15.91 -8.60 -1.66
CA LEU A 341 14.47 -8.39 -1.76
C LEU A 341 14.24 -7.19 -2.67
N TYR A 342 13.69 -7.42 -3.85
CA TYR A 342 13.22 -6.39 -4.76
C TYR A 342 11.85 -5.90 -4.31
N LEU A 343 11.64 -4.60 -4.42
CA LEU A 343 10.50 -3.88 -3.88
C LEU A 343 9.87 -3.05 -4.99
N ALA A 344 8.55 -3.04 -5.04
CA ALA A 344 7.78 -2.05 -5.77
C ALA A 344 6.80 -1.41 -4.79
N PHE A 345 6.77 -0.08 -4.73
CA PHE A 345 5.84 0.68 -3.91
C PHE A 345 5.10 1.70 -4.77
N GLY A 346 3.79 1.73 -4.57
CA GLY A 346 2.89 2.69 -5.16
C GLY A 346 1.79 3.05 -4.19
N GLN A 347 0.80 3.77 -4.69
CA GLN A 347 -0.42 4.02 -3.95
C GLN A 347 -1.62 4.14 -4.88
N HIS A 348 -2.80 4.30 -4.29
CA HIS A 348 -4.06 4.27 -5.03
C HIS A 348 -4.24 5.45 -5.99
N PHE A 349 -3.74 6.64 -5.61
CA PHE A 349 -3.68 7.83 -6.48
C PHE A 349 -2.25 8.37 -6.59
N GLN A 350 -1.65 8.31 -7.78
CA GLN A 350 -0.32 8.84 -8.13
C GLN A 350 -0.40 9.55 -9.48
N GLU A 351 -1.03 10.71 -9.51
CA GLU A 351 -1.25 11.45 -10.75
C GLU A 351 -0.02 12.25 -11.18
N GLU A 352 0.11 12.48 -12.48
CA GLU A 352 1.16 13.33 -13.04
C GLU A 352 1.10 14.75 -12.46
N GLY A 353 2.26 15.28 -12.06
CA GLY A 353 2.36 16.60 -11.41
C GLY A 353 1.95 16.62 -9.92
N SER A 354 1.53 15.48 -9.35
CA SER A 354 1.35 15.35 -7.89
C SER A 354 2.70 15.26 -7.17
N SER A 355 2.76 15.69 -5.91
CA SER A 355 3.93 15.49 -5.05
C SER A 355 4.20 14.02 -4.70
N GLN A 356 3.32 13.12 -5.14
CA GLN A 356 3.33 11.69 -4.85
C GLN A 356 3.88 10.85 -6.03
N LEU A 357 4.12 11.48 -7.19
CA LEU A 357 4.77 10.84 -8.32
C LEU A 357 6.28 10.74 -8.06
N MET A 358 6.76 9.51 -7.89
CA MET A 358 8.17 9.20 -7.62
C MET A 358 8.53 7.81 -8.14
N PRO A 359 9.84 7.49 -8.31
CA PRO A 359 10.23 6.17 -8.75
C PRO A 359 9.75 5.10 -7.77
N SER A 360 9.15 4.04 -8.29
CA SER A 360 8.40 3.05 -7.51
C SER A 360 9.23 1.85 -7.06
N HIS A 361 10.40 1.61 -7.63
CA HIS A 361 11.11 0.35 -7.42
C HIS A 361 12.41 0.53 -6.67
N ALA A 362 12.73 -0.40 -5.77
CA ALA A 362 13.98 -0.44 -5.01
C ALA A 362 14.40 -1.89 -4.77
N TRP A 363 15.53 -2.08 -4.10
CA TRP A 363 15.84 -3.36 -3.45
C TRP A 363 16.37 -3.12 -2.03
N CYS A 364 16.24 -4.11 -1.16
CA CYS A 364 16.82 -4.11 0.18
C CYS A 364 17.57 -5.43 0.45
N GLU A 365 18.41 -5.43 1.48
CA GLU A 365 19.11 -6.62 1.98
C GLU A 365 18.13 -7.58 2.67
N LEU A 366 18.51 -8.86 2.77
CA LEU A 366 17.67 -9.92 3.35
C LEU A 366 17.57 -9.85 4.88
N ASP A 367 18.53 -9.21 5.54
CA ASP A 367 18.51 -8.95 6.98
C ASP A 367 17.63 -7.73 7.28
N LEU A 368 16.42 -7.98 7.77
CA LEU A 368 15.42 -6.97 8.10
C LEU A 368 15.81 -6.10 9.29
N SER A 369 16.80 -6.51 10.10
CA SER A 369 17.36 -5.61 11.12
C SER A 369 18.25 -4.51 10.50
N HIS A 370 18.74 -4.74 9.28
CA HIS A 370 19.55 -3.81 8.49
C HIS A 370 19.14 -3.82 7.02
N PRO A 371 17.89 -3.45 6.67
CA PRO A 371 17.36 -3.62 5.32
C PRO A 371 18.17 -2.80 4.30
N ASN A 372 18.79 -1.70 4.73
CA ASN A 372 19.74 -0.93 3.91
C ASN A 372 19.21 -0.59 2.52
N THR A 373 17.91 -0.30 2.41
CA THR A 373 17.21 -0.10 1.13
C THR A 373 17.96 0.83 0.20
N LYS A 374 18.23 0.34 -1.01
CA LYS A 374 19.08 1.00 -1.98
C LYS A 374 18.33 1.30 -3.27
N GLY A 375 18.64 2.47 -3.79
CA GLY A 375 18.09 2.98 -5.03
C GLY A 375 16.60 3.26 -4.91
N ILE A 376 16.14 4.13 -5.80
CA ILE A 376 14.78 4.09 -6.32
C ILE A 376 14.89 4.28 -7.83
N TRP A 377 14.13 3.57 -8.64
CA TRP A 377 14.19 3.69 -10.10
C TRP A 377 12.81 3.62 -10.74
N TRP A 378 12.74 4.10 -11.97
CA TRP A 378 11.56 4.07 -12.82
C TRP A 378 11.60 2.84 -13.72
N VAL A 379 10.42 2.36 -14.07
CA VAL A 379 10.22 1.56 -15.28
C VAL A 379 10.00 2.55 -16.41
N ASP A 380 10.95 2.61 -17.36
CA ASP A 380 10.98 3.69 -18.34
C ASP A 380 9.77 3.67 -19.27
N GLY A 381 9.23 4.84 -19.59
CA GLY A 381 8.14 5.01 -20.55
C GLY A 381 6.76 4.50 -20.08
N GLU A 382 6.68 3.84 -18.93
CA GLU A 382 5.44 3.21 -18.45
C GLU A 382 4.67 4.06 -17.45
N ASN A 383 3.35 3.87 -17.44
CA ASN A 383 2.49 4.51 -16.46
C ASN A 383 2.76 3.92 -15.07
N ILE A 384 2.90 4.78 -14.05
CA ILE A 384 3.12 4.37 -12.66
C ILE A 384 2.02 3.44 -12.14
N TYR A 385 0.79 3.58 -12.66
CA TYR A 385 -0.33 2.70 -12.33
C TYR A 385 -0.23 1.31 -12.96
N SER A 386 0.73 1.04 -13.84
CA SER A 386 0.88 -0.26 -14.51
C SER A 386 2.02 -1.11 -13.95
N VAL A 387 2.79 -0.64 -12.97
CA VAL A 387 4.10 -1.26 -12.69
C VAL A 387 4.40 -1.57 -11.22
N ASN A 388 3.54 -1.21 -10.25
CA ASN A 388 3.93 -1.18 -8.83
C ASN A 388 2.98 -1.87 -7.84
N ASP A 389 2.49 -3.07 -8.18
CA ASP A 389 1.59 -3.87 -7.31
C ASP A 389 2.10 -5.28 -7.03
N TYR A 390 2.79 -5.90 -7.99
CA TYR A 390 3.36 -7.22 -7.81
C TYR A 390 4.70 -7.34 -8.51
N LEU A 391 5.54 -8.20 -7.94
CA LEU A 391 6.82 -8.63 -8.49
C LEU A 391 6.86 -10.15 -8.50
N PHE A 392 7.50 -10.74 -9.51
CA PHE A 392 7.75 -12.19 -9.54
C PHE A 392 8.93 -12.52 -10.46
N SER A 393 9.57 -13.66 -10.21
CA SER A 393 10.69 -14.15 -11.00
C SER A 393 10.26 -14.89 -12.28
N ILE A 394 10.87 -14.49 -13.39
CA ILE A 394 10.80 -15.18 -14.69
C ILE A 394 11.86 -16.29 -14.71
N PRO A 395 11.58 -17.52 -15.20
CA PRO A 395 12.60 -18.54 -15.42
C PRO A 395 13.79 -18.03 -16.23
N GLU A 396 15.01 -18.31 -15.78
CA GLU A 396 16.24 -17.81 -16.40
C GLU A 396 16.36 -18.24 -17.86
N ASP A 397 16.04 -19.50 -18.16
CA ASP A 397 16.09 -20.05 -19.51
C ASP A 397 15.09 -19.37 -20.46
N TRP A 398 13.88 -19.11 -19.98
CA TRP A 398 12.87 -18.34 -20.71
C TRP A 398 13.31 -16.88 -20.86
N ALA A 399 13.86 -16.28 -19.80
CA ALA A 399 14.29 -14.88 -19.79
C ALA A 399 15.44 -14.63 -20.76
N ASP A 400 16.42 -15.52 -20.79
CA ASP A 400 17.55 -15.51 -21.73
C ASP A 400 17.07 -15.64 -23.18
N ALA A 401 16.10 -16.52 -23.43
CA ALA A 401 15.58 -16.78 -24.76
C ALA A 401 14.78 -15.60 -25.35
N TYR A 402 14.00 -14.89 -24.52
CA TYR A 402 12.99 -13.97 -25.04
C TYR A 402 13.11 -12.52 -24.56
N VAL A 403 13.68 -12.27 -23.38
CA VAL A 403 13.75 -10.91 -22.80
C VAL A 403 15.17 -10.48 -22.42
N GLY A 404 16.17 -11.16 -22.98
CA GLY A 404 17.58 -10.82 -22.81
C GLY A 404 18.04 -10.88 -21.35
N GLY A 405 17.65 -11.93 -20.62
CA GLY A 405 18.08 -12.18 -19.24
C GLY A 405 17.36 -11.34 -18.18
N ARG A 406 16.27 -10.64 -18.55
CA ARG A 406 15.43 -9.89 -17.59
C ARG A 406 14.58 -10.85 -16.76
N VAL A 407 15.10 -11.28 -15.61
CA VAL A 407 14.45 -12.27 -14.74
C VAL A 407 13.47 -11.69 -13.73
N LEU A 408 13.36 -10.37 -13.60
CA LEU A 408 12.39 -9.73 -12.70
C LEU A 408 11.19 -9.23 -13.51
N ALA A 409 9.99 -9.74 -13.22
CA ALA A 409 8.75 -9.19 -13.74
C ALA A 409 8.14 -8.19 -12.74
N THR A 410 7.52 -7.14 -13.27
CA THR A 410 6.74 -6.18 -12.50
C THR A 410 5.44 -5.85 -13.20
N GLY A 411 4.41 -5.49 -12.45
CA GLY A 411 3.14 -5.08 -13.01
C GLY A 411 2.16 -4.57 -11.96
N ARG A 412 0.92 -4.32 -12.39
CA ARG A 412 -0.17 -3.89 -11.53
C ARG A 412 -1.53 -4.22 -12.11
N TYR A 413 -2.49 -4.46 -11.22
CA TYR A 413 -3.90 -4.47 -11.57
C TYR A 413 -4.73 -3.79 -10.49
N ARG A 414 -5.44 -2.72 -10.86
CA ARG A 414 -6.36 -1.99 -9.98
C ARG A 414 -7.78 -2.07 -10.52
N ASP A 415 -8.73 -2.17 -9.60
CA ASP A 415 -10.15 -1.98 -9.87
C ASP A 415 -10.41 -0.64 -10.58
N GLY A 416 -11.48 -0.58 -11.35
CA GLY A 416 -11.85 0.59 -12.15
C GLY A 416 -11.13 0.71 -13.49
N GLY A 417 -10.14 -0.14 -13.79
CA GLY A 417 -9.48 -0.19 -15.09
C GLY A 417 -8.36 0.85 -15.30
N TRP A 418 -7.95 1.54 -14.25
CA TRP A 418 -6.93 2.61 -14.33
C TRP A 418 -5.54 2.07 -14.65
N SER A 419 -5.21 0.90 -14.10
CA SER A 419 -3.95 0.17 -14.35
C SER A 419 -3.96 -0.62 -15.66
N GLY A 420 -5.08 -0.58 -16.40
CA GLY A 420 -5.41 -1.51 -17.47
C GLY A 420 -6.67 -2.29 -17.13
N GLN A 421 -7.47 -2.59 -18.14
CA GLN A 421 -8.65 -3.46 -18.08
C GLN A 421 -8.25 -4.95 -18.21
N GLY A 422 -7.11 -5.31 -17.61
CA GLY A 422 -6.46 -6.61 -17.57
C GLY A 422 -5.08 -6.46 -16.88
N PRO A 423 -4.48 -7.53 -16.32
CA PRO A 423 -3.16 -7.44 -15.67
C PRO A 423 -2.07 -6.94 -16.62
N SER A 424 -1.03 -6.31 -16.07
CA SER A 424 0.16 -5.92 -16.83
C SER A 424 1.39 -6.74 -16.43
N ILE A 425 2.35 -6.89 -17.35
CA ILE A 425 3.64 -7.53 -17.11
C ILE A 425 4.72 -6.80 -17.90
N TYR A 426 5.78 -6.41 -17.19
CA TYR A 426 6.99 -5.84 -17.73
C TYR A 426 8.20 -6.59 -17.18
N ALA A 427 9.03 -7.15 -18.05
CA ALA A 427 10.31 -7.74 -17.66
C ALA A 427 11.38 -6.65 -17.53
N ILE A 428 12.12 -6.64 -16.42
CA ILE A 428 13.17 -5.65 -16.11
C ILE A 428 14.44 -6.33 -15.57
N ALA A 429 15.56 -5.63 -15.72
CA ALA A 429 16.88 -6.04 -15.19
C ALA A 429 17.58 -4.81 -14.57
N PRO A 430 17.21 -4.40 -13.35
CA PRO A 430 17.83 -3.23 -12.73
C PRO A 430 19.35 -3.37 -12.57
N TRP A 431 19.88 -4.58 -12.37
CA TRP A 431 21.32 -4.83 -12.21
C TRP A 431 22.17 -4.47 -13.43
N ASP A 432 21.58 -4.38 -14.63
CA ASP A 432 22.28 -3.90 -15.84
C ASP A 432 22.64 -2.41 -15.76
N TYR A 433 22.06 -1.68 -14.80
CA TYR A 433 22.25 -0.25 -14.59
C TYR A 433 23.08 0.06 -13.33
N GLY A 434 23.63 -0.96 -12.67
CA GLY A 434 24.46 -0.84 -11.49
C GLY A 434 23.91 -1.57 -10.27
N ASN A 435 24.70 -1.57 -9.20
CA ASN A 435 24.37 -2.21 -7.93
C ASN A 435 24.66 -1.27 -6.74
N PRO A 436 23.65 -0.51 -6.25
CA PRO A 436 22.34 -0.32 -6.87
C PRO A 436 22.42 0.51 -8.16
N PRO A 437 21.36 0.52 -8.99
CA PRO A 437 21.18 1.57 -9.98
C PRO A 437 21.30 2.95 -9.33
N VAL A 438 21.78 3.94 -10.08
CA VAL A 438 21.75 5.33 -9.61
C VAL A 438 20.31 5.72 -9.32
N SER A 439 20.05 6.42 -8.22
CA SER A 439 18.69 6.84 -7.86
C SER A 439 18.06 7.67 -8.98
N GLY A 440 16.81 7.36 -9.33
CA GLY A 440 16.07 7.97 -10.44
C GLY A 440 16.41 7.38 -11.81
N THR A 441 17.19 6.30 -11.90
CA THR A 441 17.45 5.64 -13.19
C THR A 441 16.15 5.17 -13.84
N HIS A 442 16.10 5.24 -15.16
CA HIS A 442 15.01 4.73 -15.99
C HIS A 442 15.41 3.36 -16.57
N ILE A 443 14.85 2.29 -16.01
CA ILE A 443 15.13 0.91 -16.43
C ILE A 443 14.26 0.58 -17.64
N GLN A 444 14.88 0.19 -18.75
CA GLN A 444 14.15 -0.17 -19.98
C GLN A 444 13.44 -1.51 -19.80
N PRO A 445 12.10 -1.54 -19.81
CA PRO A 445 11.36 -2.78 -19.73
C PRO A 445 11.26 -3.48 -21.09
N ILE A 446 10.91 -4.77 -21.06
CA ILE A 446 10.23 -5.42 -22.19
C ILE A 446 8.79 -5.66 -21.76
N GLN A 447 7.86 -5.03 -22.48
CA GLN A 447 6.42 -5.19 -22.25
C GLN A 447 5.98 -6.58 -22.72
N LEU A 448 5.33 -7.34 -21.84
CA LEU A 448 4.84 -8.69 -22.10
C LEU A 448 3.31 -8.77 -22.06
N LEU A 449 2.67 -7.92 -21.26
CA LEU A 449 1.23 -7.86 -21.13
C LEU A 449 0.81 -6.43 -20.78
N GLN A 450 -0.13 -5.84 -21.53
CA GLN A 450 -0.75 -4.56 -21.19
C GLN A 450 -2.07 -4.41 -21.94
N TYR A 451 -3.15 -4.17 -21.20
CA TYR A 451 -4.49 -3.91 -21.74
C TYR A 451 -4.82 -2.42 -21.73
N ASP A 452 -5.88 -2.04 -22.44
CA ASP A 452 -6.34 -0.65 -22.49
C ASP A 452 -6.72 -0.13 -21.11
N THR A 453 -6.45 1.14 -20.84
CA THR A 453 -6.83 1.79 -19.59
C THR A 453 -8.20 2.46 -19.72
N SER A 454 -8.89 2.66 -18.60
CA SER A 454 -10.12 3.45 -18.57
C SER A 454 -9.91 4.95 -18.84
N TYR A 455 -8.67 5.43 -18.86
CA TYR A 455 -8.34 6.83 -19.20
C TYR A 455 -8.40 7.10 -20.70
N ASP A 456 -8.18 6.07 -21.50
CA ASP A 456 -8.30 6.15 -22.94
C ASP A 456 -9.81 6.17 -23.27
N ASN A 457 -10.36 7.39 -23.38
CA ASN A 457 -11.79 7.71 -23.43
C ASN A 457 -12.64 6.92 -24.45
N ASP A 458 -12.04 6.17 -25.36
CA ASP A 458 -12.74 5.28 -26.29
C ASP A 458 -12.96 3.86 -25.74
N ALA A 459 -12.29 3.41 -24.67
CA ALA A 459 -12.32 2.01 -24.23
C ALA A 459 -13.47 1.64 -23.27
N LEU A 460 -14.06 2.61 -22.56
CA LEU A 460 -15.02 2.31 -21.50
C LEU A 460 -16.33 1.67 -21.99
N PHE A 461 -16.69 1.88 -23.26
CA PHE A 461 -17.92 1.35 -23.86
C PHE A 461 -17.80 1.01 -25.35
N SER A 462 -16.59 0.99 -25.91
CA SER A 462 -16.39 0.62 -27.31
C SER A 462 -16.23 -0.89 -27.46
N SER A 463 -16.82 -1.44 -28.51
CA SER A 463 -16.55 -2.81 -28.97
C SER A 463 -15.10 -3.02 -29.44
N SER A 464 -14.29 -1.96 -29.50
CA SER A 464 -12.86 -2.00 -29.84
C SER A 464 -11.93 -2.00 -28.62
N ALA A 465 -12.47 -1.96 -27.40
CA ALA A 465 -11.66 -1.97 -26.18
C ALA A 465 -10.89 -3.29 -26.03
N ARG A 466 -9.58 -3.20 -25.82
CA ARG A 466 -8.67 -4.34 -25.73
C ARG A 466 -8.52 -4.71 -24.26
N THR A 467 -9.49 -5.46 -23.77
CA THR A 467 -9.63 -5.85 -22.36
C THR A 467 -9.38 -7.34 -22.16
N ILE A 468 -9.15 -7.76 -20.92
CA ILE A 468 -9.24 -9.17 -20.57
C ILE A 468 -10.66 -9.67 -20.83
N ASN A 469 -10.80 -10.90 -21.33
CA ASN A 469 -12.09 -11.53 -21.51
C ASN A 469 -12.87 -11.58 -20.19
N ASN A 470 -14.13 -11.16 -20.22
CA ASN A 470 -15.00 -11.04 -19.04
C ASN A 470 -14.52 -10.03 -17.98
N TYR A 471 -13.83 -8.97 -18.42
CA TYR A 471 -13.45 -7.83 -17.59
C TYR A 471 -14.62 -7.28 -16.76
N HIS A 472 -14.31 -6.95 -15.51
CA HIS A 472 -15.20 -6.24 -14.60
C HIS A 472 -14.45 -5.11 -13.90
N HIS A 473 -15.10 -3.97 -13.68
CA HIS A 473 -14.45 -2.87 -12.96
C HIS A 473 -14.16 -3.20 -11.49
N SER A 474 -14.83 -4.18 -10.89
CA SER A 474 -14.58 -4.63 -9.51
C SER A 474 -13.57 -5.77 -9.41
N ASP A 475 -13.05 -6.25 -10.54
CA ASP A 475 -12.00 -7.25 -10.50
C ASP A 475 -10.78 -6.66 -9.77
N THR A 476 -10.01 -7.52 -9.12
CA THR A 476 -8.69 -7.21 -8.56
C THR A 476 -7.78 -8.40 -8.79
N TRP A 477 -6.53 -8.19 -9.20
CA TRP A 477 -5.52 -9.23 -9.43
C TRP A 477 -4.21 -8.80 -8.77
N THR A 478 -4.05 -9.13 -7.49
CA THR A 478 -2.99 -8.59 -6.63
C THR A 478 -1.83 -9.55 -6.43
N GLY A 479 -2.04 -10.86 -6.61
CA GLY A 479 -0.97 -11.86 -6.60
C GLY A 479 -0.57 -12.24 -8.03
N ALA A 480 0.73 -12.33 -8.31
CA ALA A 480 1.25 -12.83 -9.57
C ALA A 480 2.45 -13.78 -9.35
N ALA A 481 2.56 -14.84 -10.14
CA ALA A 481 3.69 -15.76 -10.10
C ALA A 481 3.88 -16.50 -11.42
N TRP A 482 5.12 -16.88 -11.71
CA TRP A 482 5.44 -17.80 -12.81
C TRP A 482 5.62 -19.23 -12.28
N LEU A 483 4.61 -20.06 -12.51
CA LEU A 483 4.60 -21.46 -12.11
C LEU A 483 5.32 -22.33 -13.12
N SER A 484 6.03 -23.34 -12.64
CA SER A 484 6.67 -24.37 -13.45
C SER A 484 6.64 -25.72 -12.73
N SER A 485 6.44 -26.80 -13.47
CA SER A 485 6.65 -28.17 -13.00
C SER A 485 7.01 -29.06 -14.18
N GLY A 486 8.24 -29.60 -14.18
CA GLY A 486 8.79 -30.28 -15.35
C GLY A 486 8.74 -29.37 -16.58
N ASP A 487 8.21 -29.89 -17.69
CA ASP A 487 8.04 -29.16 -18.96
C ASP A 487 6.73 -28.37 -19.06
N LYS A 488 6.01 -28.18 -17.95
CA LYS A 488 4.77 -27.39 -17.89
C LYS A 488 5.01 -26.04 -17.22
N ALA A 489 4.38 -24.99 -17.74
CA ALA A 489 4.42 -23.66 -17.13
C ALA A 489 3.12 -22.88 -17.30
N ALA A 490 2.96 -21.85 -16.45
CA ALA A 490 1.92 -20.84 -16.53
C ALA A 490 2.37 -19.58 -15.81
N VAL A 491 2.01 -18.40 -16.35
CA VAL A 491 1.96 -17.19 -15.54
C VAL A 491 0.57 -17.09 -14.94
N VAL A 492 0.48 -16.96 -13.62
CA VAL A 492 -0.79 -16.94 -12.91
C VAL A 492 -1.01 -15.63 -12.19
N PHE A 493 -2.27 -15.19 -12.15
CA PHE A 493 -2.71 -14.10 -11.30
C PHE A 493 -3.78 -14.60 -10.35
N ALA A 494 -3.61 -14.31 -9.06
CA ALA A 494 -4.60 -14.56 -8.03
C ALA A 494 -5.30 -13.25 -7.63
N GLY A 495 -6.61 -13.32 -7.45
CA GLY A 495 -7.40 -12.12 -7.27
C GLY A 495 -8.86 -12.36 -6.92
N THR A 496 -9.58 -11.26 -6.70
CA THR A 496 -11.02 -11.28 -6.45
C THR A 496 -11.76 -10.88 -7.73
N LYS A 497 -12.56 -11.80 -8.27
CA LYS A 497 -13.34 -11.63 -9.51
C LYS A 497 -14.77 -11.21 -9.20
N GLY A 498 -15.25 -10.15 -9.85
CA GLY A 498 -16.64 -9.72 -9.84
C GLY A 498 -17.52 -10.48 -10.83
N PHE A 499 -18.78 -10.71 -10.45
CA PHE A 499 -19.83 -11.33 -11.27
C PHE A 499 -21.14 -10.57 -11.13
N GLY A 500 -21.98 -10.68 -12.16
CA GLY A 500 -23.29 -10.04 -12.22
C GLY A 500 -23.17 -8.60 -12.67
N ASP A 501 -24.05 -7.74 -12.16
CA ASP A 501 -23.94 -6.31 -12.36
C ASP A 501 -22.81 -5.74 -11.47
N TYR A 502 -22.16 -4.66 -11.94
CA TYR A 502 -21.23 -3.85 -11.14
C TYR A 502 -21.63 -2.40 -11.07
N TRP A 503 -21.15 -1.74 -10.01
CA TRP A 503 -21.32 -0.32 -9.80
C TRP A 503 -20.16 0.27 -9.01
N TYR A 504 -20.01 1.59 -9.11
CA TYR A 504 -19.20 2.36 -8.20
C TYR A 504 -20.09 2.94 -7.10
N GLY A 505 -19.80 2.60 -5.85
CA GLY A 505 -20.64 2.94 -4.71
C GLY A 505 -20.22 2.16 -3.47
N ASP A 506 -21.17 1.68 -2.68
CA ASP A 506 -20.93 0.78 -1.56
C ASP A 506 -21.67 -0.55 -1.75
N VAL A 507 -21.60 -1.44 -0.76
CA VAL A 507 -22.24 -2.76 -0.79
C VAL A 507 -23.74 -2.71 -1.16
N ASN A 508 -24.44 -1.61 -0.88
CA ASN A 508 -25.87 -1.46 -1.12
C ASN A 508 -26.22 -0.90 -2.50
N GLY A 509 -25.23 -0.51 -3.30
CA GLY A 509 -25.46 0.05 -4.64
C GLY A 509 -24.68 1.33 -4.93
N PRO A 510 -24.97 1.97 -6.08
CA PRO A 510 -24.37 3.24 -6.46
C PRO A 510 -24.65 4.35 -5.43
N CYS A 511 -23.61 5.06 -5.02
CA CYS A 511 -23.73 6.20 -4.11
C CYS A 511 -22.63 7.25 -4.37
N THR A 512 -22.99 8.51 -4.15
CA THR A 512 -22.03 9.62 -4.14
C THR A 512 -21.45 9.79 -2.73
N ASP A 513 -22.33 9.82 -1.73
CA ASP A 513 -21.99 9.86 -0.30
C ASP A 513 -22.34 8.50 0.32
N CYS A 514 -21.40 7.57 0.20
CA CYS A 514 -21.59 6.20 0.64
C CYS A 514 -21.60 6.08 2.16
N ALA A 515 -22.48 5.24 2.69
CA ALA A 515 -22.59 4.99 4.13
C ALA A 515 -21.57 3.95 4.61
N SER A 516 -20.98 3.20 3.69
CA SER A 516 -20.01 2.14 3.92
C SER A 516 -18.80 2.29 3.00
N GLN A 517 -17.93 1.27 2.99
CA GLN A 517 -16.74 1.24 2.13
C GLN A 517 -17.10 1.51 0.67
N ARG A 518 -16.57 2.61 0.14
CA ARG A 518 -16.76 3.03 -1.23
C ARG A 518 -15.74 2.35 -2.15
N GLY A 519 -16.17 1.93 -3.33
CA GLY A 519 -15.30 1.37 -4.37
C GLY A 519 -16.11 0.72 -5.49
N TRP A 520 -15.47 -0.15 -6.27
CA TRP A 520 -16.15 -0.95 -7.29
C TRP A 520 -16.71 -2.24 -6.72
N TRP A 521 -18.03 -2.34 -6.71
CA TRP A 521 -18.78 -3.46 -6.17
C TRP A 521 -19.45 -4.28 -7.27
N SER A 522 -19.91 -5.47 -6.90
CA SER A 522 -20.68 -6.37 -7.79
C SER A 522 -21.68 -7.19 -7.01
N ASP A 523 -22.60 -7.84 -7.71
CA ASP A 523 -23.57 -8.75 -7.09
C ASP A 523 -22.90 -9.91 -6.36
N ARG A 524 -21.78 -10.41 -6.90
CA ARG A 524 -20.97 -11.46 -6.28
C ARG A 524 -19.49 -11.26 -6.56
N MET A 525 -18.65 -11.59 -5.59
CA MET A 525 -17.20 -11.55 -5.70
C MET A 525 -16.59 -12.87 -5.19
N ASP A 526 -15.78 -13.54 -6.00
CA ASP A 526 -15.13 -14.81 -5.63
C ASP A 526 -13.62 -14.76 -5.87
N GLY A 527 -12.86 -15.47 -5.04
CA GLY A 527 -11.42 -15.63 -5.25
C GLY A 527 -11.13 -16.56 -6.43
N GLN A 528 -10.21 -16.18 -7.30
CA GLN A 528 -9.82 -16.96 -8.47
C GLN A 528 -8.31 -16.93 -8.71
N ILE A 529 -7.82 -17.93 -9.45
CA ILE A 529 -6.54 -17.86 -10.16
C ILE A 529 -6.81 -17.93 -11.65
N ILE A 530 -6.26 -17.02 -12.45
CA ILE A 530 -6.28 -17.06 -13.91
C ILE A 530 -4.90 -17.43 -14.46
N PHE A 531 -4.87 -18.15 -15.58
CA PHE A 531 -3.66 -18.76 -16.14
C PHE A 531 -3.39 -18.22 -17.54
N TYR A 532 -2.22 -17.62 -17.73
CA TYR A 532 -1.68 -17.13 -19.00
C TYR A 532 -0.60 -18.06 -19.53
N ASP A 533 -0.54 -18.17 -20.86
CA ASP A 533 0.44 -19.01 -21.54
C ASP A 533 1.78 -18.27 -21.68
N PRO A 534 2.89 -18.82 -21.13
CA PRO A 534 4.23 -18.33 -21.39
C PRO A 534 4.59 -18.17 -22.87
N ASP A 535 4.03 -18.99 -23.76
CA ASP A 535 4.30 -18.90 -25.20
C ASP A 535 3.64 -17.66 -25.83
N ASP A 536 2.48 -17.23 -25.34
CA ASP A 536 1.84 -15.99 -25.77
C ASP A 536 2.72 -14.80 -25.35
N LEU A 537 3.25 -14.80 -24.12
CA LEU A 537 4.19 -13.76 -23.67
C LEU A 537 5.50 -13.78 -24.48
N ALA A 538 5.96 -14.96 -24.90
CA ALA A 538 7.14 -15.09 -25.73
C ALA A 538 6.89 -14.55 -27.15
N ALA A 539 5.70 -14.77 -27.70
CA ALA A 539 5.26 -14.18 -28.96
C ALA A 539 5.19 -12.64 -28.86
N VAL A 540 4.73 -12.08 -27.73
CA VAL A 540 4.78 -10.63 -27.48
C VAL A 540 6.22 -10.13 -27.47
N ALA A 541 7.12 -10.79 -26.72
CA ALA A 541 8.53 -10.41 -26.65
C ALA A 541 9.23 -10.43 -28.02
N ARG A 542 8.80 -11.32 -28.94
CA ARG A 542 9.30 -11.41 -30.33
C ARG A 542 8.59 -10.45 -31.31
N GLY A 543 7.57 -9.72 -30.88
CA GLY A 543 6.76 -8.84 -31.74
C GLY A 543 5.83 -9.60 -32.70
N GLU A 544 5.52 -10.86 -32.40
CA GLU A 544 4.60 -11.71 -33.16
C GLU A 544 3.16 -11.59 -32.66
N MET A 545 2.98 -11.09 -31.44
CA MET A 545 1.71 -10.85 -30.76
C MET A 545 1.73 -9.46 -30.12
N GLU A 546 0.61 -8.77 -30.10
CA GLU A 546 0.48 -7.47 -29.42
C GLU A 546 0.28 -7.66 -27.90
N PRO A 547 0.76 -6.75 -27.04
CA PRO A 547 0.71 -6.92 -25.58
C PRO A 547 -0.68 -7.09 -24.94
N TRP A 548 -1.76 -6.73 -25.63
CA TRP A 548 -3.15 -6.90 -25.17
C TRP A 548 -3.83 -8.17 -25.71
N GLN A 549 -3.16 -8.91 -26.59
CA GLN A 549 -3.70 -10.11 -27.22
C GLN A 549 -3.63 -11.37 -26.36
N PRO A 550 -2.62 -11.60 -25.50
CA PRO A 550 -2.66 -12.73 -24.59
C PRO A 550 -3.95 -12.70 -23.77
N GLN A 551 -4.54 -13.86 -23.53
CA GLN A 551 -5.76 -14.02 -22.73
C GLN A 551 -5.58 -15.20 -21.78
N PRO A 552 -6.24 -15.19 -20.61
CA PRO A 552 -6.17 -16.34 -19.73
C PRO A 552 -6.79 -17.56 -20.44
N TYR A 553 -6.08 -18.68 -20.49
CA TYR A 553 -6.56 -19.92 -21.10
C TYR A 553 -7.32 -20.82 -20.10
N ALA A 554 -7.14 -20.59 -18.80
CA ALA A 554 -7.83 -21.32 -17.74
C ALA A 554 -8.09 -20.45 -16.52
N THR A 555 -9.03 -20.89 -15.68
CA THR A 555 -9.37 -20.27 -14.41
C THR A 555 -9.60 -21.34 -13.36
N MET A 556 -9.13 -21.11 -12.14
CA MET A 556 -9.37 -21.94 -10.96
C MET A 556 -10.21 -21.16 -9.96
N ASP A 557 -11.35 -21.71 -9.56
CA ASP A 557 -12.15 -21.19 -8.45
C ASP A 557 -11.50 -21.55 -7.12
N LEU A 558 -11.21 -20.53 -6.30
CA LEU A 558 -10.62 -20.71 -4.98
C LEU A 558 -11.65 -20.94 -3.89
N THR A 559 -12.93 -20.66 -4.15
CA THR A 559 -14.02 -20.74 -3.16
C THR A 559 -14.04 -22.05 -2.35
N PRO A 560 -13.81 -23.25 -2.92
CA PRO A 560 -13.79 -24.50 -2.15
C PRO A 560 -12.66 -24.57 -1.11
N TYR A 561 -11.61 -23.77 -1.26
CA TYR A 561 -10.40 -23.82 -0.43
C TYR A 561 -10.39 -22.75 0.67
N LEU A 562 -11.00 -21.59 0.41
CA LEU A 562 -11.04 -20.46 1.34
C LEU A 562 -11.85 -20.78 2.62
N TYR A 563 -11.47 -20.16 3.74
CA TYR A 563 -12.07 -20.33 5.07
C TYR A 563 -13.13 -19.29 5.36
N ARG A 564 -12.93 -18.06 4.90
CA ARG A 564 -13.84 -16.93 5.08
C ARG A 564 -14.84 -16.84 3.94
N ARG A 565 -16.12 -16.73 4.32
CA ARG A 565 -17.19 -16.19 3.46
C ARG A 565 -18.29 -15.57 4.32
N TRP A 566 -18.31 -14.24 4.41
CA TRP A 566 -19.35 -13.54 5.18
C TRP A 566 -20.56 -13.16 4.33
N ALA A 567 -20.36 -12.85 3.06
CA ALA A 567 -21.40 -12.43 2.13
C ALA A 567 -21.07 -12.84 0.69
N ALA A 568 -21.99 -12.58 -0.24
CA ALA A 568 -21.73 -12.71 -1.67
C ALA A 568 -20.80 -11.61 -2.19
N GLN A 569 -20.88 -10.41 -1.59
CA GLN A 569 -20.18 -9.20 -1.99
C GLN A 569 -19.03 -8.96 -1.01
N GLU A 570 -17.88 -9.54 -1.30
CA GLU A 570 -16.72 -9.52 -0.41
C GLU A 570 -15.50 -9.05 -1.20
N MET A 571 -15.15 -7.76 -1.08
CA MET A 571 -14.12 -7.12 -1.92
C MET A 571 -12.71 -7.68 -1.69
N PHE A 572 -12.36 -8.02 -0.44
CA PHE A 572 -11.06 -8.55 -0.07
C PHE A 572 -11.19 -10.05 0.16
N ARG A 573 -10.72 -10.90 -0.77
CA ARG A 573 -10.71 -12.37 -0.54
C ARG A 573 -9.30 -12.91 -0.54
N VAL A 574 -8.54 -12.65 -1.60
CA VAL A 574 -7.19 -13.19 -1.79
C VAL A 574 -6.19 -12.08 -2.03
N GLY A 575 -4.98 -12.26 -1.51
CA GLY A 575 -3.86 -11.33 -1.62
C GLY A 575 -2.72 -11.90 -2.45
N ALA A 576 -1.50 -11.58 -2.05
CA ALA A 576 -0.29 -11.99 -2.76
C ALA A 576 -0.10 -13.52 -2.80
N ILE A 577 0.68 -13.92 -3.80
CA ILE A 577 1.13 -15.30 -3.99
C ILE A 577 2.65 -15.34 -4.12
N ALA A 578 3.24 -16.48 -3.77
CA ALA A 578 4.66 -16.75 -3.94
C ALA A 578 4.85 -18.19 -4.42
N PHE A 579 5.87 -18.43 -5.24
CA PHE A 579 6.15 -19.75 -5.79
C PHE A 579 7.53 -20.25 -5.38
N ASP A 580 7.56 -21.34 -4.63
CA ASP A 580 8.75 -22.15 -4.45
C ASP A 580 8.94 -23.03 -5.69
N ARG A 581 9.78 -22.58 -6.60
CA ARG A 581 10.11 -23.30 -7.84
C ARG A 581 10.92 -24.57 -7.57
N THR A 582 11.71 -24.59 -6.51
CA THR A 582 12.60 -25.71 -6.18
C THR A 582 11.79 -26.93 -5.76
N HIS A 583 10.77 -26.74 -4.92
CA HIS A 583 9.93 -27.82 -4.43
C HIS A 583 8.51 -27.78 -4.99
N GLY A 584 8.19 -26.86 -5.90
CA GLY A 584 6.91 -26.77 -6.61
C GLY A 584 5.73 -26.44 -5.69
N PHE A 585 5.88 -25.51 -4.75
CA PHE A 585 4.78 -25.08 -3.89
C PHE A 585 4.32 -23.67 -4.23
N LEU A 586 3.00 -23.50 -4.38
CA LEU A 586 2.34 -22.21 -4.49
C LEU A 586 1.76 -21.84 -3.13
N TYR A 587 2.15 -20.68 -2.63
CA TYR A 587 1.62 -20.05 -1.42
C TYR A 587 0.68 -18.91 -1.80
N LEU A 588 -0.45 -18.77 -1.10
CA LEU A 588 -1.44 -17.71 -1.34
C LEU A 588 -1.98 -17.17 -0.03
N PHE A 589 -2.07 -15.85 0.11
CA PHE A 589 -2.79 -15.23 1.21
C PHE A 589 -4.30 -15.22 0.97
N GLU A 590 -5.06 -15.76 1.92
CA GLU A 590 -6.48 -15.42 2.10
C GLU A 590 -6.57 -14.36 3.18
N GLN A 591 -7.04 -13.16 2.83
CA GLN A 591 -7.07 -12.03 3.77
C GLN A 591 -8.16 -12.25 4.84
N LEU A 592 -7.99 -11.69 6.05
CA LEU A 592 -8.99 -11.66 7.15
C LEU A 592 -9.67 -13.03 7.42
N ALA A 593 -8.92 -14.13 7.29
CA ALA A 593 -9.48 -15.48 7.37
C ALA A 593 -9.32 -16.12 8.76
N ASP A 594 -8.45 -15.55 9.61
CA ASP A 594 -8.25 -15.92 11.01
C ASP A 594 -8.42 -14.68 11.90
N GLY A 595 -9.65 -14.15 11.94
CA GLY A 595 -9.92 -12.82 12.50
C GLY A 595 -9.41 -11.74 11.55
N ASP A 596 -8.59 -10.82 12.06
CA ASP A 596 -7.96 -9.79 11.22
C ASP A 596 -6.70 -10.31 10.50
N LEU A 597 -6.23 -11.52 10.80
CA LEU A 597 -5.05 -12.11 10.16
C LEU A 597 -5.38 -12.83 8.86
N PRO A 598 -4.48 -12.78 7.86
CA PRO A 598 -4.51 -13.70 6.73
C PRO A 598 -4.23 -15.16 7.12
N LEU A 599 -4.71 -16.09 6.31
CA LEU A 599 -4.23 -17.46 6.24
C LEU A 599 -3.33 -17.63 5.02
N VAL A 600 -2.35 -18.55 5.11
CA VAL A 600 -1.55 -18.96 3.95
C VAL A 600 -2.02 -20.32 3.47
N HIS A 601 -2.48 -20.38 2.24
CA HIS A 601 -2.88 -21.60 1.56
C HIS A 601 -1.71 -22.15 0.74
N VAL A 602 -1.62 -23.48 0.68
CA VAL A 602 -0.51 -24.17 0.01
C VAL A 602 -1.04 -25.18 -1.01
N TRP A 603 -0.55 -25.10 -2.24
CA TRP A 603 -0.74 -26.12 -3.27
C TRP A 603 0.62 -26.66 -3.71
N LYS A 604 0.68 -27.97 -3.97
CA LYS A 604 1.77 -28.58 -4.72
C LYS A 604 1.41 -28.50 -6.21
N VAL A 605 2.30 -27.93 -7.01
CA VAL A 605 2.22 -27.96 -8.48
C VAL A 605 2.92 -29.25 -8.94
N ASN A 606 2.21 -30.08 -9.70
CA ASN A 606 2.68 -31.38 -10.19
C ASN A 606 3.08 -31.34 -11.66
#